data_AF-A0A939E946-F1
#
_entry.id   AF-A0A939E946-F1
#
_cell.length_a   1.000
_cell.length_b   1.000
_cell.length_c   1.000
_cell.angle_alpha   90.00
_cell.angle_beta   90.00
_cell.angle_gamma   90.00
#
_symmetry.space_group_name_H-M   'P 1'
#
loop_
_entity.id
_entity.type
_entity.pdbx_description
1 polymer ?
#
loop_
_entity_poly.entity_id
_entity_poly.type
_entity_poly.pdbx_seq_one_letter_code
_entity_poly.pdbx_strand_id
1 'polypeptide(L)'
;MISLGEIRAGLDGSWLLLRNRPEGMAFFDQSIQGFWRSFFVIVLLLPAFLVSALAEKQFYFSENMFHPDSFPNGAYWTAQFVGLGLDWIAFPILLALLAKPIGISHRYVSFIVARNWTSLLASIPYLIIYLAFLLGIISPGISVLLSFSCLLAILWYRFLVARIALQATISLAIGVVVLDIVLTLVIAQLAGHLWGV
;
A
#
# COMPACT_ATOMS: atom_id res chain seq x y z
N MET A 1 18.10 5.69 10.29
CA MET A 1 18.14 4.91 9.04
C MET A 1 17.62 3.51 9.33
N ILE A 2 16.86 2.91 8.42
CA ILE A 2 16.41 1.51 8.56
C ILE A 2 17.63 0.59 8.37
N SER A 3 17.81 -0.38 9.27
CA SER A 3 18.89 -1.37 9.16
C SER A 3 18.45 -2.63 8.41
N LEU A 4 19.39 -3.39 7.84
CA LEU A 4 19.08 -4.69 7.21
C LEU A 4 18.40 -5.68 8.18
N GLY A 5 18.81 -5.68 9.45
CA GLY A 5 18.17 -6.51 10.48
C GLY A 5 16.72 -6.12 10.70
N GLU A 6 16.41 -4.82 10.66
CA GLU A 6 15.05 -4.31 10.77
C GLU A 6 14.19 -4.66 9.55
N ILE A 7 14.76 -4.63 8.34
CA ILE A 7 14.07 -5.08 7.12
C ILE A 7 13.72 -6.55 7.22
N ARG A 8 14.68 -7.39 7.62
CA ARG A 8 14.46 -8.83 7.80
C ARG A 8 13.38 -9.10 8.83
N ALA A 9 13.47 -8.47 10.01
CA ALA A 9 12.46 -8.61 11.06
C ALA A 9 11.08 -8.14 10.57
N GLY A 10 11.03 -7.02 9.83
CA GLY A 10 9.82 -6.51 9.21
C GLY A 10 9.17 -7.51 8.26
N LEU A 11 9.95 -8.17 7.40
CA LEU A 11 9.45 -9.21 6.50
C LEU A 11 9.00 -10.48 7.25
N ASP A 12 9.77 -10.93 8.24
CA ASP A 12 9.44 -12.11 9.06
C ASP A 12 8.14 -11.89 9.84
N GLY A 13 7.99 -10.73 10.49
CA GLY A 13 6.77 -10.32 11.17
C GLY A 13 5.58 -10.21 10.23
N SER A 14 5.79 -9.62 9.05
CA SER A 14 4.75 -9.49 8.02
C SER A 14 4.25 -10.85 7.55
N TRP A 15 5.16 -11.80 7.32
CA TRP A 15 4.81 -13.17 6.92
C TRP A 15 4.01 -13.90 7.99
N LEU A 16 4.36 -13.74 9.27
CA LEU A 16 3.59 -14.30 10.38
C LEU A 16 2.18 -13.70 10.45
N LEU A 17 2.04 -12.38 10.29
CA LEU A 17 0.72 -11.74 10.26
C LEU A 17 -0.14 -12.23 9.10
N LEU A 18 0.45 -12.48 7.91
CA LEU A 18 -0.26 -13.01 6.75
C LEU A 18 -0.83 -14.41 7.05
N ARG A 19 -0.11 -15.21 7.84
CA ARG A 19 -0.55 -16.52 8.32
C ARG A 19 -1.47 -16.45 9.54
N ASN A 20 -2.00 -15.28 9.87
CA ASN A 20 -2.85 -15.03 11.04
C ASN A 20 -2.18 -15.45 12.36
N ARG A 21 -0.86 -15.22 12.50
CA ARG A 21 -0.09 -15.50 13.73
C ARG A 21 0.25 -14.19 14.45
N PRO A 22 -0.44 -13.85 15.55
CA PRO A 22 -0.23 -12.60 16.28
C PRO A 22 1.20 -12.41 16.82
N GLU A 23 1.94 -13.50 17.03
CA GLU A 23 3.35 -13.44 17.45
C GLU A 23 4.22 -12.59 16.52
N GLY A 24 3.83 -12.42 15.25
CA GLY A 24 4.51 -11.55 14.29
C GLY A 24 4.67 -10.11 14.75
N MET A 25 3.78 -9.61 15.62
CA MET A 25 3.89 -8.26 16.18
C MET A 25 5.18 -8.04 16.97
N ALA A 26 5.77 -9.10 17.55
CA ALA A 26 7.00 -9.01 18.33
C ALA A 26 8.25 -8.66 17.47
N PHE A 27 8.16 -8.82 16.15
CA PHE A 27 9.25 -8.50 15.23
C PHE A 27 9.32 -7.01 14.86
N PHE A 28 8.25 -6.26 15.12
CA PHE A 28 8.20 -4.84 14.84
C PHE A 28 8.63 -4.02 16.05
N ASP A 29 9.43 -2.96 15.82
CA ASP A 29 9.67 -1.95 16.86
C ASP A 29 8.43 -1.06 17.00
N GLN A 30 7.63 -1.32 18.03
CA GLN A 30 6.38 -0.61 18.32
C GLN A 30 6.59 0.65 19.18
N SER A 31 7.82 1.09 19.40
CA SER A 31 8.12 2.35 20.08
C SER A 31 7.74 3.57 19.22
N ILE A 32 7.75 4.77 19.81
CA ILE A 32 7.58 6.03 19.06
C ILE A 32 8.72 6.23 18.06
N GLN A 33 9.95 5.82 18.37
CA GLN A 33 11.04 5.86 17.39
C GLN A 33 10.77 4.88 16.24
N GLY A 34 10.33 3.66 16.55
CA GLY A 34 9.94 2.66 15.57
C GLY A 34 8.81 3.12 14.65
N PHE A 35 7.82 3.85 15.18
CA PHE A 35 6.78 4.52 14.41
C PHE A 35 7.36 5.39 13.31
N TRP A 36 8.19 6.38 13.65
CA TRP A 36 8.77 7.30 12.66
C TRP A 36 9.70 6.58 11.67
N ARG A 37 10.46 5.58 12.13
CA ARG A 37 11.29 4.76 11.22
C ARG A 37 10.44 3.96 10.23
N SER A 38 9.28 3.45 10.64
CA SER A 38 8.42 2.68 9.74
C SER A 38 7.92 3.47 8.53
N PHE A 39 7.81 4.81 8.63
CA PHE A 39 7.45 5.64 7.47
C PHE A 39 8.52 5.61 6.36
N PHE A 40 9.79 5.34 6.69
CA PHE A 40 10.84 5.18 5.70
C PHE A 40 10.71 3.90 4.86
N VAL A 41 9.80 2.98 5.21
CA VAL A 41 9.48 1.81 4.36
C VAL A 41 9.00 2.25 2.97
N ILE A 42 8.45 3.46 2.82
CA ILE A 42 8.11 4.03 1.50
C ILE A 42 9.29 4.02 0.53
N VAL A 43 10.52 4.20 1.01
CA VAL A 43 11.73 4.18 0.18
C VAL A 43 11.96 2.78 -0.40
N LEU A 44 11.69 1.74 0.40
CA LEU A 44 11.78 0.34 -0.05
C LEU A 44 10.66 -0.03 -1.03
N LEU A 45 9.53 0.69 -0.99
CA LEU A 45 8.41 0.51 -1.91
C LEU A 45 8.62 1.22 -3.25
N LEU A 46 9.56 2.16 -3.36
CA LEU A 46 9.79 2.93 -4.59
C LEU A 46 9.95 2.04 -5.83
N PRO A 47 10.69 0.92 -5.82
CA PRO A 47 10.78 0.05 -6.99
C PRO A 47 9.42 -0.53 -7.41
N ALA A 48 8.61 -1.00 -6.46
CA ALA A 48 7.28 -1.54 -6.72
C ALA A 48 6.31 -0.46 -7.23
N PHE A 49 6.41 0.76 -6.68
CA PHE A 49 5.66 1.91 -7.14
C PHE A 49 6.03 2.30 -8.58
N LEU A 50 7.33 2.42 -8.90
CA LEU A 50 7.80 2.80 -10.24
C LEU A 50 7.35 1.79 -11.30
N VAL A 51 7.44 0.49 -10.99
CA VAL A 51 6.94 -0.56 -11.89
C VAL A 51 5.42 -0.45 -12.08
N SER A 52 4.67 -0.25 -11.00
CA SER A 52 3.21 -0.07 -11.08
C SER A 52 2.82 1.14 -11.95
N ALA A 53 3.48 2.28 -11.76
CA ALA A 53 3.24 3.48 -12.57
C ALA A 53 3.62 3.26 -14.05
N LEU A 54 4.74 2.59 -14.33
CA LEU A 54 5.09 2.23 -15.71
C LEU A 54 4.05 1.29 -16.34
N ALA A 55 3.54 0.32 -15.59
CA ALA A 55 2.48 -0.57 -16.05
C ALA A 55 1.17 0.17 -16.31
N GLU A 56 0.76 1.08 -15.41
CA GLU A 56 -0.41 1.95 -15.59
C GLU A 56 -0.28 2.79 -16.87
N LYS A 57 0.87 3.43 -17.09
CA LYS A 57 1.17 4.15 -18.33
C LYS A 57 1.04 3.24 -19.56
N GLN A 58 1.55 2.00 -19.49
CA GLN A 58 1.45 1.04 -20.57
C GLN A 58 -0.01 0.62 -20.86
N PHE A 59 -0.86 0.51 -19.83
CA PHE A 59 -2.29 0.26 -20.00
C PHE A 59 -2.99 1.39 -20.76
N TYR A 60 -2.67 2.66 -20.46
CA TYR A 60 -3.22 3.79 -21.20
C TYR A 60 -2.91 3.73 -22.71
N PHE A 61 -1.72 3.21 -23.07
CA PHE A 61 -1.35 3.00 -24.47
C PHE A 61 -2.04 1.79 -25.09
N SER A 62 -2.17 0.67 -24.37
CA SER A 62 -2.81 -0.53 -24.90
C SER A 62 -4.31 -0.33 -25.17
N GLU A 63 -4.97 0.51 -24.37
CA GLU A 63 -6.38 0.84 -24.51
C GLU A 63 -6.64 2.04 -25.45
N ASN A 64 -5.62 2.54 -26.16
CA ASN A 64 -5.69 3.72 -27.03
C ASN A 64 -6.27 4.98 -26.35
N MET A 65 -6.15 5.10 -25.02
CA MET A 65 -6.60 6.27 -24.28
C MET A 65 -5.65 7.46 -24.49
N PHE A 66 -4.36 7.19 -24.70
CA PHE A 66 -3.35 8.18 -25.03
C PHE A 66 -2.45 7.69 -26.17
N HIS A 67 -2.02 8.61 -27.03
CA HIS A 67 -0.97 8.33 -28.00
C HIS A 67 0.42 8.51 -27.34
N PRO A 68 1.42 7.65 -27.60
CA PRO A 68 2.74 7.77 -26.98
C PRO A 68 3.41 9.14 -27.15
N ASP A 69 3.23 9.76 -28.32
CA ASP A 69 3.84 11.06 -28.66
C ASP A 69 3.17 12.26 -27.98
N SER A 70 1.90 12.12 -27.56
CA SER A 70 1.14 13.18 -26.91
C SER A 70 0.96 12.98 -25.40
N PHE A 71 1.59 11.94 -24.83
CA PHE A 71 1.44 11.62 -23.42
C PHE A 71 2.08 12.69 -22.51
N PRO A 72 1.33 13.28 -21.56
CA PRO A 72 1.82 14.36 -20.71
C PRO A 72 2.72 13.83 -19.56
N ASN A 73 3.91 13.32 -19.93
CA ASN A 73 4.82 12.62 -19.01
C ASN A 73 5.12 13.39 -17.71
N GLY A 74 5.39 14.70 -17.80
CA GLY A 74 5.73 15.52 -16.62
C GLY A 74 4.57 15.62 -15.63
N ALA A 75 3.37 15.89 -16.13
CA ALA A 75 2.17 15.98 -15.31
C ALA A 75 1.81 14.61 -14.72
N TYR A 76 1.89 13.54 -15.52
CA TYR A 76 1.66 12.17 -15.08
C TYR A 76 2.58 11.80 -13.90
N TRP A 77 3.90 11.94 -14.04
CA TRP A 77 4.82 11.59 -12.96
C TRP A 77 4.65 12.47 -11.73
N THR A 78 4.36 13.76 -11.92
CA THR A 78 4.03 14.65 -10.81
C THR A 78 2.81 14.14 -10.04
N ALA A 79 1.74 13.79 -10.75
CA ALA A 79 0.52 13.22 -10.15
C ALA A 79 0.81 11.92 -9.40
N GLN A 80 1.61 11.01 -9.99
CA GLN A 80 1.99 9.73 -9.38
C GLN A 80 2.75 9.93 -8.05
N PHE A 81 3.77 10.79 -8.03
CA PHE A 81 4.55 11.04 -6.81
C PHE A 81 3.75 11.79 -5.74
N VAL A 82 2.91 12.76 -6.14
CA VAL A 82 2.00 13.45 -5.22
C VAL A 82 0.98 12.47 -4.64
N GLY A 83 0.37 11.64 -5.48
CA GLY A 83 -0.57 10.59 -5.08
C GLY A 83 0.06 9.61 -4.09
N LEU A 84 1.27 9.11 -4.37
CA LEU A 84 2.03 8.25 -3.47
C LEU A 84 2.25 8.92 -2.10
N GLY A 85 2.74 10.16 -2.09
CA GLY A 85 3.01 10.89 -0.86
C GLY A 85 1.74 11.12 -0.03
N LEU A 86 0.65 11.52 -0.67
CA LEU A 86 -0.64 11.74 -0.02
C LEU A 86 -1.22 10.43 0.52
N ASP A 87 -1.26 9.36 -0.28
CA ASP A 87 -1.79 8.06 0.15
C ASP A 87 -1.01 7.50 1.35
N TRP A 88 0.32 7.70 1.38
CA TRP A 88 1.17 7.24 2.46
C TRP A 88 0.90 7.93 3.82
N ILE A 89 0.56 9.21 3.82
CA ILE A 89 0.40 10.01 5.06
C ILE A 89 -1.07 10.25 5.44
N ALA A 90 -1.99 10.30 4.47
CA ALA A 90 -3.37 10.70 4.71
C ALA A 90 -4.10 9.70 5.60
N PHE A 91 -3.92 8.39 5.36
CA PHE A 91 -4.57 7.37 6.17
C PHE A 91 -4.10 7.38 7.63
N PRO A 92 -2.77 7.37 7.94
CA PRO A 92 -2.30 7.53 9.32
C PRO A 92 -2.86 8.79 10.00
N ILE A 93 -2.82 9.95 9.33
CA ILE A 93 -3.34 11.21 9.89
C ILE A 93 -4.83 11.08 10.21
N LEU A 94 -5.64 10.61 9.26
CA LEU A 94 -7.08 10.46 9.44
C LEU A 94 -7.40 9.47 10.56
N LEU A 95 -6.69 8.34 10.60
CA LEU A 95 -6.88 7.35 11.64
C LEU A 95 -6.44 7.89 13.02
N ALA A 96 -5.40 8.72 13.11
CA ALA A 96 -4.99 9.36 14.34
C ALA A 96 -6.10 10.28 14.90
N LEU A 97 -6.74 11.06 14.03
CA LEU A 97 -7.88 11.92 14.38
C LEU A 97 -9.07 11.09 14.90
N LEU A 98 -9.29 9.90 14.31
CA LEU A 98 -10.35 8.98 14.71
C LEU A 98 -9.97 8.05 15.86
N ALA A 99 -8.69 8.00 16.26
CA ALA A 99 -8.20 6.96 17.17
C ALA A 99 -8.86 6.99 18.54
N LYS A 100 -9.11 8.19 19.09
CA LYS A 100 -9.77 8.38 20.38
C LYS A 100 -11.26 7.99 20.34
N PRO A 101 -12.09 8.53 19.42
CA PRO A 101 -13.52 8.20 19.39
C PRO A 101 -13.79 6.73 19.09
N ILE A 102 -12.93 6.04 18.32
CA ILE A 102 -13.10 4.60 18.02
C ILE A 102 -12.34 3.68 18.97
N GLY A 103 -11.71 4.23 20.03
CA GLY A 103 -11.13 3.46 21.14
C GLY A 103 -9.78 2.78 20.85
N ILE A 104 -9.05 3.17 19.80
CA ILE A 104 -7.80 2.51 19.39
C ILE A 104 -6.51 3.30 19.71
N SER A 105 -6.59 4.44 20.40
CA SER A 105 -5.43 5.31 20.68
C SER A 105 -4.22 4.55 21.25
N HIS A 106 -4.44 3.58 22.14
CA HIS A 106 -3.39 2.78 22.78
C HIS A 106 -2.67 1.80 21.81
N ARG A 107 -3.24 1.52 20.64
CA ARG A 107 -2.71 0.60 19.62
C ARG A 107 -2.40 1.26 18.29
N TYR A 108 -2.71 2.55 18.16
CA TYR A 108 -2.52 3.31 16.94
C TYR A 108 -1.07 3.18 16.44
N VAL A 109 -0.09 3.37 17.31
CA VAL A 109 1.34 3.25 16.98
C VAL A 109 1.67 1.85 16.46
N SER A 110 1.32 0.81 17.21
CA SER A 110 1.54 -0.60 16.83
C SER A 110 0.93 -0.94 15.49
N PHE A 111 -0.28 -0.46 15.22
CA PHE A 111 -0.98 -0.70 13.97
C PHE A 111 -0.33 0.03 12.79
N ILE A 112 0.05 1.30 12.92
CA ILE A 112 0.72 2.01 11.82
C ILE A 112 2.08 1.39 11.51
N VAL A 113 2.85 1.01 12.53
CA VAL A 113 4.11 0.29 12.34
C VAL A 113 3.87 -1.02 11.55
N ALA A 114 2.90 -1.84 12.00
CA ALA A 114 2.57 -3.09 11.32
C ALA A 114 2.08 -2.84 9.88
N ARG A 115 1.17 -1.88 9.65
CA ARG A 115 0.69 -1.50 8.31
C ARG A 115 1.85 -1.14 7.38
N ASN A 116 2.77 -0.31 7.85
CA ASN A 116 3.90 0.14 7.06
C ASN A 116 4.82 -1.02 6.70
N TRP A 117 5.18 -1.88 7.65
CA TRP A 117 6.04 -3.04 7.34
C TRP A 117 5.35 -4.08 6.46
N THR A 118 4.09 -4.40 6.73
CA THR A 118 3.32 -5.36 5.94
C THR A 118 3.07 -4.92 4.50
N SER A 119 3.08 -3.61 4.24
CA SER A 119 2.97 -3.08 2.87
C SER A 119 4.10 -3.55 1.95
N LEU A 120 5.32 -3.78 2.49
CA LEU A 120 6.45 -4.26 1.71
C LEU A 120 6.16 -5.66 1.16
N LEU A 121 5.73 -6.59 2.02
CA LEU A 121 5.33 -7.93 1.60
C LEU A 121 4.12 -7.90 0.66
N ALA A 122 3.12 -7.05 0.95
CA ALA A 122 1.92 -6.91 0.13
C ALA A 122 2.20 -6.34 -1.28
N SER A 123 3.31 -5.63 -1.48
CA SER A 123 3.68 -5.06 -2.79
C SER A 123 4.27 -6.09 -3.76
N ILE A 124 4.82 -7.21 -3.24
CA ILE A 124 5.56 -8.19 -4.04
C ILE A 124 4.71 -8.83 -5.15
N PRO A 125 3.46 -9.28 -4.91
CA PRO A 125 2.64 -9.87 -5.96
C PRO A 125 2.39 -8.89 -7.13
N TYR A 126 2.08 -7.62 -6.83
CA TYR A 126 1.88 -6.60 -7.85
C TYR A 126 3.16 -6.32 -8.63
N LEU A 127 4.30 -6.22 -7.95
CA LEU A 127 5.60 -6.04 -8.61
C LEU A 127 5.86 -7.17 -9.62
N ILE A 128 5.60 -8.42 -9.26
CA ILE A 128 5.79 -9.58 -10.16
C ILE A 128 4.84 -9.51 -11.35
N ILE A 129 3.55 -9.25 -11.11
CA ILE A 129 2.53 -9.16 -12.17
C ILE A 129 2.88 -8.05 -13.17
N TYR A 130 3.20 -6.86 -12.68
CA TYR A 130 3.48 -5.71 -13.52
C TYR A 130 4.81 -5.80 -14.25
N LEU A 131 5.84 -6.41 -13.66
CA LEU A 131 7.06 -6.76 -14.40
C LEU A 131 6.76 -7.75 -15.53
N ALA A 132 5.99 -8.81 -15.27
CA ALA A 132 5.63 -9.77 -16.31
C ALA A 132 4.83 -9.11 -17.44
N PHE A 133 3.93 -8.17 -17.11
CA PHE A 133 3.19 -7.39 -18.09
C PHE A 133 4.10 -6.49 -18.92
N LEU A 134 4.97 -5.70 -18.28
CA LEU A 134 5.89 -4.78 -18.97
C LEU A 134 6.91 -5.50 -19.86
N LEU A 135 7.29 -6.74 -19.50
CA LEU A 135 8.15 -7.60 -20.31
C LEU A 135 7.39 -8.33 -21.44
N GLY A 136 6.08 -8.13 -21.57
CA GLY A 136 5.25 -8.78 -22.59
C GLY A 136 5.00 -10.27 -22.35
N ILE A 137 5.28 -10.78 -21.14
CA ILE A 137 5.08 -12.20 -20.79
C ILE A 137 3.59 -12.52 -20.64
N ILE A 138 2.80 -11.57 -20.12
CA ILE A 138 1.35 -11.70 -19.95
C ILE A 138 0.63 -10.55 -20.65
N SER A 139 -0.60 -10.80 -21.11
CA SER A 139 -1.43 -9.78 -21.77
C SER A 139 -2.00 -8.76 -20.77
N PRO A 140 -2.46 -7.58 -21.24
CA PRO A 140 -3.15 -6.60 -20.40
C PRO A 140 -4.32 -7.23 -19.61
N GLY A 141 -5.17 -8.02 -20.27
CA GLY A 141 -6.32 -8.67 -19.62
C GLY A 141 -5.93 -9.66 -18.51
N ILE A 142 -4.87 -10.45 -18.71
CA ILE A 142 -4.35 -11.35 -17.67
C ILE A 142 -3.79 -10.54 -16.50
N SER A 143 -3.06 -9.46 -16.78
CA SER A 143 -2.51 -8.57 -15.75
C SER A 143 -3.63 -7.95 -14.89
N VAL A 144 -4.73 -7.50 -15.50
CA VAL A 144 -5.91 -6.99 -14.79
C VAL A 144 -6.55 -8.07 -13.91
N LEU A 145 -6.77 -9.27 -14.45
CA LEU A 145 -7.39 -10.38 -13.70
C LEU A 145 -6.55 -10.79 -12.47
N LEU A 146 -5.23 -10.91 -12.65
CA LEU A 146 -4.31 -11.23 -11.55
C LEU A 146 -4.23 -10.10 -10.53
N SER A 147 -4.24 -8.85 -10.99
CA SER A 147 -4.23 -7.66 -10.12
C SER A 147 -5.48 -7.59 -9.25
N PHE A 148 -6.65 -7.87 -9.83
CA PHE A 148 -7.92 -7.95 -9.09
C PHE A 148 -7.92 -9.11 -8.09
N SER A 149 -7.39 -10.27 -8.47
CA SER A 149 -7.25 -11.41 -7.56
C SER A 149 -6.32 -11.09 -6.38
N CYS A 150 -5.20 -10.42 -6.65
CA CYS A 150 -4.28 -9.94 -5.62
C CYS A 150 -4.92 -8.91 -4.70
N LEU A 151 -5.77 -8.02 -5.24
CA LEU A 151 -6.51 -7.05 -4.44
C LEU A 151 -7.31 -7.75 -3.35
N LEU A 152 -8.08 -8.78 -3.69
CA LEU A 152 -8.88 -9.53 -2.70
C LEU A 152 -8.01 -10.14 -1.59
N ALA A 153 -6.87 -10.74 -1.95
CA ALA A 153 -5.92 -11.30 -0.99
C ALA A 153 -5.30 -10.22 -0.09
N ILE A 154 -4.98 -9.05 -0.64
CA ILE A 154 -4.39 -7.93 0.10
C ILE A 154 -5.43 -7.27 1.01
N LEU A 155 -6.69 -7.16 0.59
CA LEU A 155 -7.77 -6.68 1.46
C LEU A 155 -7.97 -7.62 2.66
N TRP A 156 -7.93 -8.92 2.42
CA TRP A 156 -7.94 -9.91 3.50
C TRP A 156 -6.72 -9.75 4.42
N TYR A 157 -5.53 -9.56 3.86
CA TYR A 157 -4.32 -9.36 4.65
C TYR A 157 -4.38 -8.08 5.50
N ARG A 158 -4.82 -6.95 4.93
CA ARG A 158 -5.03 -5.69 5.66
C ARG A 158 -6.06 -5.87 6.78
N PHE A 159 -7.12 -6.63 6.53
CA PHE A 159 -8.09 -6.99 7.57
C PHE A 159 -7.44 -7.79 8.71
N LEU A 160 -6.62 -8.81 8.42
CA LEU A 160 -5.89 -9.56 9.45
C LEU A 160 -4.96 -8.65 10.26
N VAL A 161 -4.19 -7.78 9.60
CA VAL A 161 -3.30 -6.83 10.27
C VAL A 161 -4.10 -5.90 11.19
N ALA A 162 -5.23 -5.36 10.73
CA ALA A 162 -6.12 -4.56 11.56
C ALA A 162 -6.67 -5.35 12.76
N ARG A 163 -7.15 -6.58 12.55
CA ARG A 163 -7.64 -7.44 13.63
C ARG A 163 -6.56 -7.73 14.68
N ILE A 164 -5.34 -8.03 14.26
CA ILE A 164 -4.26 -8.43 15.15
C ILE A 164 -3.68 -7.22 15.88
N ALA A 165 -3.24 -6.20 15.15
CA ALA A 165 -2.49 -5.08 15.73
C ALA A 165 -3.41 -4.14 16.55
N LEU A 166 -4.65 -3.92 16.10
CA LEU A 166 -5.63 -3.13 16.86
C LEU A 166 -6.40 -3.96 17.89
N GLN A 167 -6.26 -5.30 17.89
CA GLN A 167 -7.17 -6.21 18.62
C GLN A 167 -8.64 -5.83 18.41
N ALA A 168 -8.95 -5.42 17.18
CA ALA A 168 -10.24 -4.87 16.81
C ALA A 168 -11.30 -5.96 16.73
N THR A 169 -12.56 -5.56 16.90
CA THR A 169 -13.71 -6.36 16.45
C THR A 169 -13.68 -6.55 14.94
N ILE A 170 -14.46 -7.50 14.41
CA ILE A 170 -14.62 -7.69 12.96
C ILE A 170 -15.08 -6.39 12.29
N SER A 171 -16.12 -5.75 12.85
CA SER A 171 -16.71 -4.53 12.30
C SER A 171 -15.71 -3.38 12.23
N LEU A 172 -14.93 -3.16 13.30
CA LEU A 172 -13.93 -2.10 13.33
C LEU A 172 -12.81 -2.36 12.33
N ALA A 173 -12.30 -3.59 12.22
CA ALA A 173 -11.28 -3.92 11.23
C ALA A 173 -11.77 -3.74 9.79
N ILE A 174 -13.01 -4.14 9.49
CA ILE A 174 -13.64 -3.87 8.19
C ILE A 174 -13.73 -2.36 7.95
N GLY A 175 -14.21 -1.59 8.93
CA GLY A 175 -14.33 -0.13 8.81
C GLY A 175 -12.99 0.54 8.55
N VAL A 176 -11.92 0.10 9.20
CA VAL A 176 -10.55 0.60 8.97
C VAL A 176 -10.07 0.29 7.56
N VAL A 177 -10.29 -0.93 7.05
CA VAL A 177 -9.91 -1.32 5.68
C VAL A 177 -10.74 -0.56 4.63
N VAL A 178 -12.04 -0.41 4.85
CA VAL A 178 -12.92 0.36 3.95
C VAL A 178 -12.50 1.83 3.92
N LEU A 179 -12.20 2.41 5.08
CA LEU A 179 -11.69 3.79 5.17
C LEU A 179 -10.41 3.96 4.35
N ASP A 180 -9.48 3.01 4.46
CA ASP A 180 -8.23 2.98 3.69
C ASP A 180 -8.50 2.94 2.19
N ILE A 181 -9.36 2.01 1.71
CA ILE A 181 -9.73 1.89 0.30
C ILE A 181 -10.35 3.19 -0.23
N VAL A 182 -11.37 3.72 0.48
CA VAL A 182 -12.08 4.92 0.04
C VAL A 182 -11.11 6.09 -0.05
N LEU A 183 -10.21 6.23 0.91
CA LEU A 183 -9.21 7.29 0.90
C LEU A 183 -8.24 7.15 -0.28
N THR A 184 -7.72 5.94 -0.54
CA THR A 184 -6.86 5.67 -1.70
C THR A 184 -7.58 6.00 -3.01
N LEU A 185 -8.85 5.62 -3.16
CA LEU A 185 -9.63 5.91 -4.37
C LEU A 185 -9.86 7.43 -4.57
N VAL A 186 -10.17 8.16 -3.50
CA VAL A 186 -10.32 9.62 -3.55
C VAL A 186 -9.00 10.28 -3.94
N ILE A 187 -7.89 9.86 -3.35
CA ILE A 187 -6.56 10.40 -3.68
C ILE A 187 -6.18 10.10 -5.12
N ALA A 188 -6.43 8.88 -5.60
CA ALA A 188 -6.19 8.49 -6.99
C ALA A 188 -6.99 9.35 -7.97
N GLN A 189 -8.27 9.61 -7.68
CA GLN A 189 -9.12 10.48 -8.50
C GLN A 189 -8.59 11.93 -8.53
N LEU A 190 -8.22 12.47 -7.36
CA LEU A 190 -7.67 13.83 -7.26
C LEU A 190 -6.32 13.95 -7.97
N ALA A 191 -5.47 12.93 -7.88
CA ALA A 191 -4.21 12.87 -8.60
C ALA A 191 -4.44 12.80 -10.12
N GLY A 192 -5.44 12.04 -10.59
CA GLY A 192 -5.87 11.98 -11.99
C GLY A 192 -6.10 13.37 -12.60
N HIS A 193 -6.81 14.22 -11.86
CA HIS A 193 -7.13 15.58 -12.31
C HIS A 193 -5.90 16.47 -12.53
N LEU A 194 -4.76 16.17 -11.89
CA LEU A 194 -3.51 16.91 -12.10
C LEU A 194 -2.92 16.71 -13.50
N TRP A 195 -3.33 15.67 -14.22
CA TRP A 195 -2.78 15.34 -15.54
C TRP A 195 -3.85 15.04 -16.60
N GLY A 196 -5.12 15.35 -16.30
CA GLY A 196 -6.20 15.38 -17.28
C GLY A 196 -7.06 14.12 -17.37
N VAL A 197 -7.07 13.29 -16.32
CA VAL A 197 -7.93 12.09 -16.20
C VAL A 197 -8.87 12.20 -15.00
#